data_AF-X1MRU4-F1
#
_entry.id   AF-X1MRU4-F1
#
_cell.length_a   1.000
_cell.length_b   1.000
_cell.length_c   1.000
_cell.angle_alpha   90.00
_cell.angle_beta   90.00
_cell.angle_gamma   90.00
#
_symmetry.space_group_name_H-M   'P 1'
#
loop_
_entity.id
_entity.type
_entity.pdbx_description
1 polymer ?
#
loop_
_entity_poly.entity_id
_entity_poly.type
_entity_poly.pdbx_seq_one_letter_code
_entity_poly.pdbx_strand_id
1 'polypeptide(L)'
;MLSILLPRHPYFRDWKSWRADTPARYRVVLAKLGGVKSVLDIGAAEGYFSINLAAKGYDVTAIELNPNRANVLRFFANLREVSFPVAVEDWQSYCARTEREFDAAI
;
A
#
# COMPACT_ATOMS: atom_id res chain seq x y z
N MET A 1 4.56 -8.66 17.65
CA MET A 1 5.37 -7.80 18.54
C MET A 1 6.12 -6.69 17.76
N LEU A 2 5.53 -6.12 16.69
CA LEU A 2 6.16 -5.11 15.81
C LEU A 2 5.36 -3.81 15.67
N SER A 3 4.19 -3.68 16.32
CA SER A 3 3.38 -2.45 16.33
C SER A 3 3.99 -1.31 17.17
N ILE A 4 5.04 -1.59 17.95
CA ILE A 4 5.66 -0.67 18.91
C ILE A 4 6.94 -0.01 18.35
N LEU A 5 7.55 -0.56 17.29
CA LEU A 5 8.87 -0.12 16.82
C LEU A 5 8.83 1.02 15.79
N LEU A 6 7.80 1.12 14.96
CA LEU A 6 7.69 2.17 13.94
C LEU A 6 7.58 3.60 14.50
N PRO A 7 6.78 3.90 15.54
CA PRO A 7 6.74 5.25 16.10
C PRO A 7 8.01 5.64 16.87
N ARG A 8 8.93 4.70 17.13
CA ARG A 8 10.15 4.91 17.94
C ARG A 8 11.44 5.00 17.13
N HIS A 9 11.41 4.69 15.84
CA HIS A 9 12.57 4.88 14.97
C HIS A 9 12.74 6.38 14.68
N PRO A 10 13.96 6.97 14.81
CA PRO A 10 14.17 8.42 14.74
C PRO A 10 13.61 9.08 13.46
N TYR A 11 13.59 8.36 12.35
CA TYR A 11 13.08 8.84 11.07
C TYR A 11 11.54 8.85 10.96
N PHE A 12 10.81 8.18 11.86
CA PHE A 12 9.36 7.93 11.75
C PHE A 12 8.54 8.50 12.90
N ARG A 13 9.18 9.17 13.87
CA ARG A 13 8.48 9.84 14.97
C ARG A 13 7.40 10.81 14.48
N ASP A 14 7.62 11.41 13.31
CA ASP A 14 6.76 12.41 12.70
C ASP A 14 6.21 12.01 11.32
N TRP A 15 6.34 10.72 10.91
CA TRP A 15 5.78 10.29 9.63
C TRP A 15 4.26 10.35 9.67
N LYS A 16 3.71 11.27 8.90
CA LYS A 16 2.28 11.38 8.62
C LYS A 16 2.09 11.04 7.16
N SER A 17 1.14 10.16 6.86
CA SER A 17 0.59 10.14 5.50
C SER A 17 0.18 11.56 5.13
N TRP A 18 0.50 12.00 3.91
CA TRP A 18 0.18 13.36 3.44
C TRP A 18 -1.27 13.76 3.74
N ARG A 19 -2.19 12.77 3.70
CA ARG A 19 -3.57 12.93 4.15
C ARG A 19 -3.75 12.47 5.59
N ALA A 20 -4.24 13.37 6.45
CA ALA A 20 -4.50 13.09 7.86
C ALA A 20 -5.66 12.08 8.10
N ASP A 21 -6.59 11.96 7.15
CA ASP A 21 -7.76 11.08 7.24
C ASP A 21 -7.48 9.63 6.77
N THR A 22 -6.24 9.32 6.36
CA THR A 22 -5.82 8.01 5.85
C THR A 22 -6.29 6.82 6.69
N PRO A 23 -6.14 6.80 8.04
CA PRO A 23 -6.65 5.69 8.85
C PRO A 23 -8.18 5.54 8.82
N ALA A 24 -8.92 6.65 8.70
CA ALA A 24 -10.37 6.62 8.61
C ALA A 24 -10.83 6.06 7.25
N ARG A 25 -10.21 6.52 6.15
CA ARG A 25 -10.48 5.97 4.82
C ARG A 25 -10.16 4.48 4.74
N TYR A 26 -9.03 4.06 5.31
CA TYR A 26 -8.66 2.64 5.35
C TYR A 26 -9.72 1.77 6.03
N ARG A 27 -10.30 2.23 7.15
CA ARG A 27 -11.39 1.50 7.81
C ARG A 27 -12.63 1.36 6.93
N VAL A 28 -13.00 2.42 6.21
CA VAL A 28 -14.14 2.40 5.28
C VAL A 28 -13.86 1.43 4.13
N VAL A 29 -12.68 1.50 3.50
CA VAL A 29 -12.29 0.60 2.41
C VAL A 29 -12.30 -0.84 2.89
N LEU A 30 -11.62 -1.14 4.01
CA LEU A 30 -11.53 -2.50 4.54
C LEU A 30 -12.92 -3.11 4.80
N ALA A 31 -13.88 -2.34 5.30
CA ALA A 31 -15.25 -2.79 5.53
C ALA A 31 -16.02 -3.11 4.23
N LYS A 32 -15.55 -2.63 3.08
CA LYS A 32 -16.15 -2.86 1.75
C LYS A 32 -15.47 -3.97 0.96
N LEU A 33 -14.28 -4.44 1.37
CA LEU A 33 -13.53 -5.51 0.68
C LEU A 33 -14.05 -6.93 1.00
N GLY A 34 -15.33 -7.09 1.36
CA GLY A 34 -15.89 -8.41 1.70
C GLY A 34 -15.79 -9.39 0.52
N GLY A 35 -15.09 -10.51 0.72
CA GLY A 35 -14.88 -11.54 -0.31
C GLY A 35 -13.74 -11.25 -1.30
N VAL A 36 -13.14 -10.06 -1.27
CA VAL A 36 -11.97 -9.67 -2.07
C VAL A 36 -10.73 -10.39 -1.57
N LYS A 37 -9.92 -10.94 -2.49
CA LYS A 37 -8.61 -11.54 -2.19
C LYS A 37 -7.47 -10.76 -2.82
N SER A 38 -7.62 -10.29 -4.06
CA SER A 38 -6.59 -9.52 -4.78
C SER A 38 -6.97 -8.04 -4.94
N VAL A 39 -6.00 -7.15 -4.71
CA VAL A 39 -6.21 -5.69 -4.72
C VAL A 39 -5.15 -4.99 -5.56
N LEU A 40 -5.58 -4.14 -6.47
CA LEU A 40 -4.74 -3.15 -7.14
C LEU A 40 -4.83 -1.80 -6.41
N ASP A 41 -3.75 -1.39 -5.74
CA ASP A 41 -3.66 -0.11 -5.03
C ASP A 41 -3.07 0.96 -5.95
N ILE A 42 -3.92 1.82 -6.51
CA ILE A 42 -3.55 2.82 -7.51
C ILE A 42 -3.18 4.14 -6.81
N GLY A 43 -1.96 4.60 -7.05
CA GLY A 43 -1.45 5.80 -6.37
C GLY A 43 -1.10 5.50 -4.92
N ALA A 44 -0.36 4.40 -4.71
CA ALA A 44 -0.06 3.83 -3.40
C ALA A 44 0.73 4.77 -2.47
N ALA A 45 1.36 5.83 -2.99
CA ALA A 45 2.16 6.79 -2.24
C ALA A 45 3.21 6.09 -1.37
N GLU A 46 3.26 6.36 -0.07
CA GLU A 46 4.16 5.70 0.88
C GLU A 46 3.64 4.32 1.36
N GLY A 47 2.54 3.80 0.81
CA GLY A 47 2.10 2.42 0.96
C GLY A 47 1.17 2.14 2.13
N TYR A 48 0.51 3.14 2.73
CA TYR A 48 -0.32 2.90 3.91
C TYR A 48 -1.39 1.81 3.67
N PHE A 49 -2.09 1.86 2.53
CA PHE A 49 -3.11 0.85 2.18
C PHE A 49 -2.44 -0.47 1.83
N SER A 50 -1.51 -0.46 0.87
CA SER A 50 -0.82 -1.65 0.38
C SER A 50 -0.22 -2.50 1.50
N ILE A 51 0.52 -1.86 2.41
CA ILE A 51 1.21 -2.54 3.53
C ILE A 51 0.20 -3.11 4.52
N ASN A 52 -0.84 -2.36 4.89
CA ASN A 52 -1.82 -2.84 5.86
C ASN A 52 -2.75 -3.91 5.27
N LEU A 53 -3.03 -3.88 3.96
CA LEU A 53 -3.78 -4.94 3.27
C LEU A 53 -2.91 -6.20 3.11
N ALA A 54 -1.67 -6.08 2.66
CA ALA A 54 -0.75 -7.21 2.57
C ALA A 54 -0.53 -7.88 3.95
N ALA A 55 -0.37 -7.09 5.01
CA ALA A 55 -0.27 -7.60 6.38
C ALA A 55 -1.54 -8.32 6.89
N LYS A 56 -2.69 -8.13 6.23
CA LYS A 56 -3.95 -8.84 6.48
C LYS A 56 -4.16 -10.06 5.57
N GLY A 57 -3.20 -10.37 4.69
CA GLY A 57 -3.25 -11.51 3.78
C GLY A 57 -3.92 -11.24 2.44
N TYR A 58 -4.20 -9.99 2.09
CA TYR A 58 -4.61 -9.64 0.74
C TYR A 58 -3.44 -9.79 -0.22
N ASP A 59 -3.72 -10.27 -1.44
CA ASP A 59 -2.77 -10.30 -2.54
C ASP A 59 -2.75 -8.94 -3.24
N VAL A 60 -1.82 -8.10 -2.81
CA VAL A 60 -1.74 -6.69 -3.22
C VAL A 60 -0.80 -6.50 -4.40
N THR A 61 -1.13 -5.60 -5.31
CA THR A 61 -0.17 -4.93 -6.21
C THR A 61 -0.29 -3.43 -6.04
N ALA A 62 0.82 -2.75 -5.83
CA ALA A 62 0.86 -1.30 -5.66
C ALA A 62 1.39 -0.61 -6.93
N ILE A 63 0.73 0.46 -7.36
CA ILE A 63 1.16 1.32 -8.46
C ILE A 63 1.47 2.71 -7.90
N GLU A 64 2.68 3.22 -8.14
CA GLU A 64 3.06 4.58 -7.77
C GLU A 64 3.97 5.20 -8.83
N LEU A 65 3.51 6.28 -9.45
CA LEU A 65 4.22 6.94 -10.54
C LEU A 65 5.52 7.60 -10.08
N ASN A 66 5.60 8.08 -8.83
CA ASN A 66 6.79 8.73 -8.31
C ASN A 66 7.81 7.71 -7.76
N PRO A 67 9.00 7.55 -8.37
CA PRO A 67 9.99 6.56 -7.95
C PRO A 67 10.50 6.78 -6.53
N ASN A 68 10.59 8.02 -6.06
CA ASN A 68 11.04 8.31 -4.70
C ASN A 68 10.00 7.86 -3.66
N ARG A 69 8.70 8.07 -3.92
CA ARG A 69 7.64 7.55 -3.05
C ARG A 69 7.58 6.02 -3.09
N ALA A 70 7.74 5.41 -4.26
CA ALA A 70 7.81 3.96 -4.37
C ALA A 70 8.98 3.36 -3.56
N ASN A 71 10.13 4.04 -3.49
CA ASN A 71 11.25 3.62 -2.64
C ASN A 71 10.92 3.73 -1.14
N VAL A 72 10.23 4.79 -0.72
CA VAL A 72 9.74 4.95 0.65
C VAL A 72 8.74 3.84 1.00
N LEU A 73 7.79 3.55 0.11
CA LEU A 73 6.86 2.44 0.26
C LEU A 73 7.59 1.10 0.44
N ARG A 74 8.55 0.77 -0.43
CA ARG A 74 9.32 -0.48 -0.33
C ARG A 74 10.07 -0.57 0.98
N PHE A 75 10.68 0.53 1.41
CA PHE A 75 11.34 0.62 2.70
C PHE A 75 10.36 0.30 3.85
N PHE A 76 9.16 0.87 3.85
CA PHE A 76 8.15 0.58 4.87
C PHE A 76 7.59 -0.84 4.81
N ALA A 77 7.40 -1.39 3.60
CA ALA A 77 7.00 -2.77 3.41
C ALA A 77 8.04 -3.72 4.04
N ASN A 78 9.33 -3.46 3.81
CA ASN A 78 10.43 -4.20 4.42
C ASN A 78 10.44 -4.07 5.96
N LEU A 79 10.26 -2.87 6.52
CA LEU A 79 10.15 -2.69 7.97
C LEU A 79 8.95 -3.42 8.60
N ARG A 80 7.92 -3.67 7.81
CA ARG A 80 6.71 -4.39 8.21
C ARG A 80 6.76 -5.87 7.86
N GLU A 81 7.88 -6.33 7.30
CA GLU A 81 8.11 -7.71 6.87
C GLU A 81 7.01 -8.22 5.93
N VAL A 82 6.50 -7.34 5.06
CA VAL A 82 5.53 -7.68 4.02
C VAL A 82 6.13 -7.47 2.63
N SER A 83 5.78 -8.34 1.70
CA SER A 83 6.25 -8.28 0.31
C SER A 83 5.05 -8.32 -0.63
N PHE A 84 5.06 -7.43 -1.61
CA PHE A 84 4.08 -7.36 -2.69
C PHE A 84 4.70 -6.61 -3.89
N PRO A 85 4.23 -6.85 -5.12
CA PRO A 85 4.70 -6.11 -6.29
C PRO A 85 4.45 -4.60 -6.19
N VAL A 86 5.45 -3.82 -6.60
CA VAL A 86 5.38 -2.35 -6.67
C VAL A 86 5.80 -1.91 -8.07
N ALA A 87 4.83 -1.51 -8.89
CA ALA A 87 5.08 -0.96 -10.21
C ALA A 87 5.30 0.55 -10.14
N VAL A 88 6.34 1.03 -10.82
CA VAL A 88 6.71 2.46 -10.86
C VAL A 88 6.37 3.00 -12.23
N GLU A 89 5.08 3.18 -12.47
CA GLU A 89 4.53 3.61 -13.75
C GLU A 89 3.14 4.23 -13.55
N ASP A 90 2.56 4.72 -14.63
CA ASP A 90 1.17 5.14 -14.66
C ASP A 90 0.23 3.91 -14.65
N TRP A 91 -0.91 4.04 -13.98
CA TRP A 91 -1.86 2.93 -13.82
C TRP A 91 -2.52 2.53 -15.13
N GLN A 92 -2.77 3.45 -16.06
CA GLN A 92 -3.37 3.13 -17.35
C GLN A 92 -2.39 2.28 -18.17
N SER A 93 -1.11 2.65 -18.15
CA SER A 93 -0.04 1.88 -18.80
C SER A 93 0.09 0.49 -18.20
N TYR A 94 0.05 0.37 -16.86
CA TYR A 94 0.06 -0.92 -16.18
C TYR A 94 -1.14 -1.79 -16.56
N CYS A 95 -2.35 -1.22 -16.50
CA CYS A 95 -3.59 -1.91 -16.83
C CYS A 95 -3.67 -2.33 -18.30
N ALA A 96 -3.10 -1.54 -19.22
CA ALA A 96 -3.10 -1.85 -20.65
C ALA A 96 -2.18 -3.03 -21.01
N ARG A 97 -1.14 -3.30 -20.21
CA ARG A 97 -0.16 -4.37 -20.50
C ARG A 97 -0.30 -5.61 -19.62
N THR A 98 -1.01 -5.50 -18.49
CA THR A 98 -1.17 -6.62 -17.55
C THR A 98 -2.35 -7.49 -17.96
N GLU A 99 -2.18 -8.80 -17.92
CA GLU A 99 -3.28 -9.77 -18.07
C GLU A 99 -3.88 -10.14 -16.69
N ARG A 100 -3.30 -9.62 -15.61
CA ARG A 100 -3.74 -9.93 -14.25
C ARG A 100 -5.06 -9.23 -13.93
N GLU A 101 -6.05 -10.01 -13.54
CA GLU A 101 -7.29 -9.52 -12.96
C GLU A 101 -7.15 -9.28 -11.45
N PHE A 102 -7.91 -8.32 -10.94
CA PHE A 102 -7.98 -7.98 -9.53
C PHE A 102 -9.43 -7.96 -9.08
N ASP A 103 -9.70 -8.49 -7.88
CA ASP A 103 -11.05 -8.47 -7.31
C ASP A 103 -11.50 -7.03 -6.98
N ALA A 104 -10.55 -6.15 -6.66
CA ALA A 104 -10.81 -4.73 -6.41
C ALA A 104 -9.62 -3.85 -6.84
N ALA A 105 -9.93 -2.60 -7.18
CA ALA A 105 -8.97 -1.51 -7.30
C ALA A 105 -9.33 -0.39 -6.33
N ILE A 106 -8.34 0.21 -5.68
CA ILE A 106 -8.50 1.26 -4.67
C ILE A 106 -7.62 2.48 -4.95
#